data_AF-A0A934AYD9-F1
#
_entry.id   AF-A0A934AYD9-F1
#
_cell.length_a   1.000
_cell.length_b   1.000
_cell.length_c   1.000
_cell.angle_alpha   90.00
_cell.angle_beta   90.00
_cell.angle_gamma   90.00
#
_symmetry.space_group_name_H-M   'P 1'
#
loop_
_entity.id
_entity.type
_entity.pdbx_description
1 polymer ?
#
loop_
_entity_poly.entity_id
_entity_poly.type
_entity_poly.pdbx_seq_one_letter_code
_entity_poly.pdbx_strand_id
1 'polypeptide(L)'
;MLKTITGVFLSLIFITAFVSAADAAEYIGAKKCKACHMKQFKSWSETKMAKSFENLKAGIKADEKKKAGLDPAKDYTTDKGCLKCHTTGYGKPGGFVSLEKTPDLIDVQCEACHGPGADFSQIMKKEKQFKLADVKGAGLTVPNEKENNCMECHGGDSPFNEKVDAKYKFDIKDRLKKTHEHFPLKYEH
;
A
#
# COMPACT_ATOMS: atom_id res chain seq x y z
N MET A 1 64.10 35.75 31.91
CA MET A 1 63.34 34.49 32.01
C MET A 1 62.15 34.59 31.06
N LEU A 2 62.25 33.99 29.88
CA LEU A 2 61.21 34.06 28.84
C LEU A 2 60.45 32.72 28.85
N LYS A 3 59.19 32.71 29.28
CA LYS A 3 58.34 31.51 29.24
C LYS A 3 57.54 31.52 27.93
N THR A 4 57.87 30.59 27.06
CA THR A 4 57.10 30.22 25.87
C THR A 4 55.77 29.58 26.30
N ILE A 5 54.65 30.13 25.86
CA ILE A 5 53.32 29.50 25.97
C ILE A 5 52.98 28.97 24.58
N THR A 6 53.19 27.68 24.38
CA THR A 6 52.79 26.95 23.18
C THR A 6 51.28 26.71 23.26
N GLY A 7 50.50 27.56 22.60
CA GLY A 7 49.04 27.39 22.48
C GLY A 7 48.71 26.31 21.46
N VAL A 8 48.27 25.14 21.92
CA VAL A 8 47.72 24.08 21.06
C VAL A 8 46.31 24.52 20.65
N PHE A 9 46.16 25.00 19.42
CA PHE A 9 44.86 25.23 18.79
C PHE A 9 44.25 23.87 18.41
N LEU A 10 43.37 23.35 19.28
CA LEU A 10 42.55 22.18 18.97
C LEU A 10 41.41 22.65 18.04
N SER A 11 41.60 22.48 16.73
CA SER A 11 40.56 22.77 15.73
C SER A 11 39.47 21.71 15.83
N LEU A 12 38.32 22.09 16.39
CA LEU A 12 37.08 21.29 16.39
C LEU A 12 36.51 21.30 14.96
N ILE A 13 36.84 20.27 14.18
CA ILE A 13 36.20 19.99 12.90
C ILE A 13 34.79 19.47 13.22
N PHE A 14 33.79 20.35 13.16
CA PHE A 14 32.38 19.95 13.14
C PHE A 14 32.08 19.28 11.79
N ILE A 15 32.17 17.96 11.75
CA ILE A 15 31.65 17.16 10.64
C ILE A 15 30.12 17.18 10.76
N THR A 16 29.47 18.11 10.08
CA THR A 16 28.02 18.02 9.85
C THR A 16 27.77 16.85 8.91
N ALA A 17 27.42 15.70 9.48
CA ALA A 17 26.89 14.59 8.70
C ALA A 17 25.59 15.06 8.04
N PHE A 18 25.63 15.31 6.72
CA PHE A 18 24.43 15.38 5.91
C PHE A 18 23.80 13.99 5.91
N VAL A 19 22.86 13.76 6.83
CA VAL A 19 21.94 12.64 6.73
C VAL A 19 21.02 12.97 5.55
N SER A 20 21.27 12.34 4.40
CA SER A 20 20.25 12.27 3.35
C SER A 20 19.03 11.61 3.98
N ALA A 21 17.98 12.39 4.22
CA ALA A 21 16.66 11.83 4.43
C ALA A 21 16.34 11.05 3.15
N ALA A 22 16.35 9.73 3.23
CA ALA A 22 15.67 8.92 2.23
C ALA A 22 14.23 9.46 2.22
N ASP A 23 13.81 10.04 1.08
CA ASP A 23 12.45 10.54 0.94
C ASP A 23 11.49 9.43 1.35
N ALA A 24 10.57 9.76 2.26
CA ALA A 24 9.61 8.78 2.73
C ALA A 24 8.82 8.26 1.54
N ALA A 25 8.65 6.95 1.44
CA ALA A 25 7.79 6.30 0.46
C ALA A 25 6.47 7.06 0.30
N GLU A 26 6.18 7.58 -0.89
CA GLU A 26 4.99 8.38 -1.17
C GLU A 26 3.97 7.59 -2.00
N TYR A 27 2.74 7.56 -1.50
CA TYR A 27 1.59 6.97 -2.20
C TYR A 27 0.88 8.04 -3.04
N ILE A 28 0.72 7.77 -4.32
CA ILE A 28 0.24 8.75 -5.31
C ILE A 28 -1.21 8.51 -5.75
N GLY A 29 -1.81 7.39 -5.34
CA GLY A 29 -3.19 7.02 -5.60
C GLY A 29 -3.44 6.48 -7.02
N ALA A 30 -4.47 5.63 -7.13
CA ALA A 30 -4.83 4.92 -8.36
C ALA A 30 -5.11 5.84 -9.56
N LYS A 31 -5.54 7.09 -9.31
CA LYS A 31 -5.79 8.10 -10.36
C LYS A 31 -4.52 8.41 -11.17
N LYS A 32 -3.34 8.40 -10.54
CA LYS A 32 -2.08 8.63 -11.25
C LYS A 32 -1.70 7.41 -12.12
N CYS A 33 -1.95 6.21 -11.61
CA CYS A 33 -1.75 4.96 -12.36
C CYS A 33 -2.66 4.88 -13.60
N LYS A 34 -3.91 5.36 -13.49
CA LYS A 34 -4.91 5.39 -14.58
C LYS A 34 -4.39 6.05 -15.86
N ALA A 35 -3.54 7.07 -15.75
CA ALA A 35 -3.04 7.83 -16.90
C ALA A 35 -2.32 6.95 -17.92
N CYS A 36 -1.62 5.91 -17.46
CA CYS A 36 -0.91 4.94 -18.31
C CYS A 36 -1.58 3.56 -18.33
N HIS A 37 -2.33 3.20 -17.28
CA HIS A 37 -2.93 1.86 -17.10
C HIS A 37 -4.46 1.88 -17.06
N MET A 38 -5.09 2.50 -18.05
CA MET A 38 -6.55 2.66 -18.11
C MET A 38 -7.32 1.33 -18.05
N LYS A 39 -6.87 0.30 -18.76
CA LYS A 39 -7.55 -1.01 -18.82
C LYS A 39 -7.57 -1.69 -17.45
N GLN A 40 -6.42 -1.70 -16.77
CA GLN A 40 -6.27 -2.24 -15.43
C GLN A 40 -7.06 -1.42 -14.41
N PHE A 41 -7.01 -0.08 -14.51
CA PHE A 41 -7.80 0.80 -13.64
C PHE A 41 -9.29 0.52 -13.77
N LYS A 42 -9.81 0.37 -15.00
CA LYS A 42 -11.23 0.05 -15.22
C LYS A 42 -11.61 -1.28 -14.57
N SER A 43 -10.81 -2.33 -14.80
CA SER A 43 -11.06 -3.63 -14.18
C SER A 43 -11.00 -3.55 -12.65
N TRP A 44 -9.97 -2.91 -12.09
CA TRP A 44 -9.83 -2.71 -10.65
C TRP A 44 -11.04 -1.97 -10.06
N SER A 45 -11.52 -0.90 -10.71
CA SER A 45 -12.63 -0.07 -10.21
C SER A 45 -13.96 -0.82 -10.05
N GLU A 46 -14.11 -1.96 -10.74
CA GLU A 46 -15.30 -2.80 -10.65
C GLU A 46 -15.22 -3.81 -9.47
N THR A 47 -14.03 -4.03 -8.93
CA THR A 47 -13.76 -5.03 -7.87
C THR A 47 -14.30 -4.61 -6.49
N LYS A 48 -14.31 -5.57 -5.56
CA LYS A 48 -14.60 -5.30 -4.14
C LYS A 48 -13.48 -4.51 -3.45
N MET A 49 -12.23 -4.63 -3.92
CA MET A 49 -11.09 -3.90 -3.38
C MET A 49 -11.24 -2.38 -3.57
N ALA A 50 -11.70 -1.97 -4.76
CA ALA A 50 -11.97 -0.57 -5.11
C ALA A 50 -13.24 0.03 -4.47
N LYS A 51 -13.97 -0.77 -3.69
CA LYS A 51 -15.21 -0.40 -2.98
C LYS A 51 -15.15 -0.84 -1.52
N SER A 52 -13.94 -1.07 -1.02
CA SER A 52 -13.74 -1.72 0.28
C SER A 52 -14.09 -0.76 1.40
N PHE A 53 -13.68 0.51 1.33
CA PHE A 53 -13.90 1.52 2.37
C PHE A 53 -15.39 1.75 2.65
N GLU A 54 -16.23 1.72 1.62
CA GLU A 54 -17.69 1.89 1.76
C GLU A 54 -18.31 0.91 2.77
N ASN A 55 -17.77 -0.31 2.86
CA ASN A 55 -18.29 -1.34 3.77
C ASN A 55 -18.08 -0.98 5.25
N LEU A 56 -17.21 -0.02 5.57
CA LEU A 56 -16.96 0.43 6.93
C LEU A 56 -18.06 1.34 7.47
N LYS A 57 -18.77 2.06 6.61
CA LYS A 57 -19.80 3.02 7.03
C LYS A 57 -20.94 2.34 7.77
N ALA A 58 -21.55 3.07 8.70
CA ALA A 58 -22.74 2.64 9.42
C ALA A 58 -23.87 2.22 8.45
N GLY A 59 -24.58 1.15 8.78
CA GLY A 59 -25.71 0.61 7.99
C GLY A 59 -25.31 -0.20 6.75
N ILE A 60 -24.10 -0.04 6.22
CA ILE A 60 -23.63 -0.80 5.07
C ILE A 60 -23.28 -2.24 5.48
N LYS A 61 -23.71 -3.22 4.66
CA LYS A 61 -23.45 -4.66 4.89
C LYS A 61 -23.91 -5.16 6.26
N ALA A 62 -25.08 -4.69 6.69
CA ALA A 62 -25.59 -4.94 8.04
C ALA A 62 -25.69 -6.44 8.39
N ASP A 63 -26.17 -7.28 7.47
CA ASP A 63 -26.31 -8.72 7.72
C ASP A 63 -24.96 -9.42 7.81
N GLU A 64 -24.00 -9.05 6.96
CA GLU A 64 -22.65 -9.58 7.05
C GLU A 64 -21.93 -9.13 8.33
N LYS A 65 -22.09 -7.86 8.75
CA LYS A 65 -21.54 -7.35 10.02
C LYS A 65 -22.09 -8.12 11.21
N LYS A 66 -23.42 -8.31 11.28
CA LYS A 66 -24.06 -9.10 12.35
C LYS A 66 -23.50 -10.52 12.41
N LYS A 67 -23.36 -11.20 11.26
CA LYS A 67 -22.79 -12.56 11.19
C LYS A 67 -21.36 -12.62 11.72
N ALA A 68 -20.58 -11.56 11.49
CA ALA A 68 -19.22 -11.42 11.98
C ALA A 68 -19.11 -10.90 13.42
N GLY A 69 -20.23 -10.73 14.15
CA GLY A 69 -20.24 -10.20 15.51
C GLY A 69 -19.96 -8.70 15.62
N LEU A 70 -20.14 -7.95 14.52
CA LEU A 70 -19.94 -6.51 14.45
C LEU A 70 -21.29 -5.77 14.58
N ASP A 71 -21.26 -4.56 15.12
CA ASP A 71 -22.42 -3.68 15.20
C ASP A 71 -22.71 -3.06 13.82
N PRO A 72 -23.85 -3.37 13.18
CA PRO A 72 -24.19 -2.80 11.88
C PRO A 72 -24.42 -1.29 11.92
N ALA A 73 -24.75 -0.70 13.07
CA ALA A 73 -25.00 0.74 13.21
C ALA A 73 -23.71 1.54 13.50
N LYS A 74 -22.62 0.88 13.87
CA LYS A 74 -21.34 1.52 14.11
C LYS A 74 -20.69 1.94 12.79
N ASP A 75 -20.12 3.14 12.78
CA ASP A 75 -19.21 3.61 11.74
C ASP A 75 -17.77 3.16 12.07
N TYR A 76 -17.19 2.34 11.18
CA TYR A 76 -15.84 1.81 11.31
C TYR A 76 -14.79 2.58 10.49
N THR A 77 -15.16 3.71 9.85
CA THR A 77 -14.28 4.49 8.97
C THR A 77 -13.09 5.15 9.68
N THR A 78 -13.07 5.12 11.02
CA THR A 78 -11.94 5.56 11.85
C THR A 78 -11.31 4.43 12.67
N ASP A 79 -11.83 3.20 12.60
CA ASP A 79 -11.31 2.06 13.35
C ASP A 79 -9.99 1.59 12.73
N LYS A 80 -8.89 1.73 13.48
CA LYS A 80 -7.53 1.40 13.03
C LYS A 80 -7.39 -0.03 12.52
N GLY A 81 -8.07 -0.99 13.15
CA GLY A 81 -8.06 -2.39 12.73
C GLY A 81 -8.73 -2.61 11.37
N CYS A 82 -9.75 -1.82 11.05
CA CYS A 82 -10.46 -1.87 9.77
C CYS A 82 -9.67 -1.12 8.67
N LEU A 83 -9.11 0.04 9.00
CA LEU A 83 -8.38 0.89 8.05
C LEU A 83 -7.18 0.19 7.42
N LYS A 84 -6.49 -0.69 8.15
CA LYS A 84 -5.36 -1.49 7.63
C LYS A 84 -5.71 -2.26 6.34
N CYS A 85 -6.96 -2.72 6.22
CA CYS A 85 -7.39 -3.58 5.11
C CYS A 85 -8.34 -2.89 4.12
N HIS A 86 -8.82 -1.69 4.44
CA HIS A 86 -9.85 -0.97 3.67
C HIS A 86 -9.34 0.37 3.12
N THR A 87 -8.04 0.65 3.25
CA THR A 87 -7.36 1.81 2.69
C THR A 87 -5.98 1.40 2.17
N THR A 88 -5.29 2.33 1.50
CA THR A 88 -3.98 2.08 0.90
C THR A 88 -2.87 2.66 1.78
N GLY A 89 -1.94 1.81 2.19
CA GLY A 89 -0.74 2.23 2.93
C GLY A 89 -0.96 2.63 4.39
N TYR A 90 -2.11 2.30 5.00
CA TYR A 90 -2.36 2.66 6.41
C TYR A 90 -1.26 2.15 7.35
N GLY A 91 -0.74 3.05 8.19
CA GLY A 91 0.36 2.76 9.11
C GLY A 91 1.74 2.66 8.46
N LYS A 92 1.84 2.84 7.12
CA LYS A 92 3.12 2.95 6.39
C LYS A 92 3.42 4.43 6.12
N PRO A 93 4.71 4.83 6.05
CA PRO A 93 5.09 6.19 5.65
C PRO A 93 4.41 6.59 4.34
N GLY A 94 3.88 7.82 4.28
CA GLY A 94 3.20 8.39 3.11
C GLY A 94 1.84 7.76 2.74
N GLY A 95 1.34 6.77 3.48
CA GLY A 95 0.06 6.12 3.19
C GLY A 95 -1.16 6.81 3.80
N PHE A 96 -2.31 6.14 3.79
CA PHE A 96 -3.57 6.67 4.33
C PHE A 96 -3.44 7.07 5.81
N VAL A 97 -3.90 8.29 6.12
CA VAL A 97 -3.94 8.83 7.48
C VAL A 97 -5.37 9.02 7.97
N SER A 98 -6.21 9.67 7.15
CA SER A 98 -7.60 10.03 7.48
C SER A 98 -8.31 10.52 6.21
N LEU A 99 -9.64 10.58 6.22
CA LEU A 99 -10.40 11.10 5.09
C LEU A 99 -10.09 12.57 4.79
N GLU A 100 -9.71 13.35 5.80
CA GLU A 100 -9.42 14.78 5.66
C GLU A 100 -8.04 15.01 5.04
N LYS A 101 -7.05 14.19 5.41
CA LYS A 101 -5.65 14.37 4.96
C LYS A 101 -5.32 13.63 3.68
N THR A 102 -5.88 12.44 3.49
CA THR A 102 -5.53 11.53 2.40
C THR A 102 -6.79 10.90 1.78
N PRO A 103 -7.78 11.70 1.33
CA PRO A 103 -9.03 11.17 0.78
C PRO A 103 -8.81 10.29 -0.45
N ASP A 104 -7.75 10.54 -1.21
CA ASP A 104 -7.43 9.78 -2.43
C ASP A 104 -6.79 8.41 -2.14
N LEU A 105 -6.52 8.05 -0.89
CA LEU A 105 -5.94 6.75 -0.48
C LEU A 105 -6.95 5.83 0.22
N ILE A 106 -8.25 6.16 0.14
CA ILE A 106 -9.31 5.21 0.52
C ILE A 106 -9.30 4.00 -0.42
N ASP A 107 -9.91 2.90 0.04
CA ASP A 107 -9.96 1.62 -0.67
C ASP A 107 -8.59 0.93 -0.81
N VAL A 108 -8.63 -0.35 -1.20
CA VAL A 108 -7.45 -1.14 -1.54
C VAL A 108 -7.12 -0.86 -3.00
N GLN A 109 -6.14 0.02 -3.23
CA GLN A 109 -5.75 0.51 -4.54
C GLN A 109 -4.56 -0.24 -5.13
N CYS A 110 -4.04 0.22 -6.27
CA CYS A 110 -2.89 -0.34 -6.97
C CYS A 110 -1.69 -0.53 -6.02
N GLU A 111 -1.40 0.49 -5.21
CA GLU A 111 -0.21 0.57 -4.36
C GLU A 111 -0.31 -0.30 -3.09
N ALA A 112 -1.51 -0.81 -2.77
CA ALA A 112 -1.66 -1.83 -1.72
C ALA A 112 -1.02 -3.17 -2.12
N CYS A 113 -0.87 -3.41 -3.42
CA CYS A 113 -0.19 -4.59 -3.96
C CYS A 113 1.14 -4.27 -4.64
N HIS A 114 1.23 -3.12 -5.31
CA HIS A 114 2.40 -2.73 -6.09
C HIS A 114 3.40 -1.84 -5.36
N GLY A 115 3.17 -1.53 -4.09
CA GLY A 115 4.02 -0.62 -3.32
C GLY A 115 3.80 0.86 -3.67
N PRO A 116 4.47 1.77 -2.95
CA PRO A 116 4.36 3.22 -3.12
C PRO A 116 4.81 3.67 -4.51
N GLY A 117 3.95 4.40 -5.22
CA GLY A 117 4.09 4.65 -6.66
C GLY A 117 4.94 5.85 -7.05
N ALA A 118 5.33 6.71 -6.12
CA ALA A 118 5.99 7.97 -6.45
C ALA A 118 7.24 7.77 -7.32
N ASP A 119 8.18 6.94 -6.90
CA ASP A 119 9.48 6.83 -7.55
C ASP A 119 9.43 5.97 -8.83
N PHE A 120 8.92 4.73 -8.74
CA PHE A 120 8.91 3.85 -9.91
C PHE A 120 8.03 4.40 -11.04
N SER A 121 6.97 5.15 -10.74
CA SER A 121 6.14 5.76 -11.79
C SER A 121 6.90 6.82 -12.58
N GLN A 122 7.87 7.53 -11.97
CA GLN A 122 8.71 8.48 -12.69
C GLN A 122 9.68 7.77 -13.63
N ILE A 123 10.27 6.66 -13.21
CA ILE A 123 11.13 5.83 -14.07
C ILE A 123 10.32 5.36 -15.28
N MET A 124 9.15 4.75 -15.04
CA MET A 124 8.27 4.24 -16.11
C MET A 124 7.75 5.34 -17.05
N LYS A 125 7.60 6.58 -16.55
CA LYS A 125 7.15 7.72 -17.36
C LYS A 125 8.27 8.27 -18.25
N LYS A 126 9.51 8.29 -17.75
CA LYS A 126 10.67 8.85 -18.47
C LYS A 126 11.24 7.86 -19.49
N GLU A 127 11.22 6.57 -19.18
CA GLU A 127 11.90 5.55 -19.96
C GLU A 127 10.91 4.68 -20.73
N LYS A 128 11.13 4.49 -22.03
CA LYS A 128 10.31 3.56 -22.85
C LYS A 128 10.57 2.09 -22.50
N GLN A 129 11.75 1.79 -21.95
CA GLN A 129 12.18 0.47 -21.50
C GLN A 129 13.01 0.67 -20.23
N PHE A 130 12.68 -0.08 -19.19
CA PHE A 130 13.35 -0.04 -17.88
C PHE A 130 13.61 -1.47 -17.41
N LYS A 131 14.62 -1.67 -16.56
CA LYS A 131 14.84 -2.99 -15.95
C LYS A 131 13.92 -3.16 -14.75
N LEU A 132 13.39 -4.37 -14.57
CA LEU A 132 12.53 -4.68 -13.43
C LEU A 132 13.26 -4.45 -12.08
N ALA A 133 14.58 -4.68 -12.03
CA ALA A 133 15.38 -4.43 -10.84
C ALA A 133 15.39 -2.94 -10.43
N ASP A 134 15.40 -2.03 -11.41
CA ASP A 134 15.47 -0.58 -11.14
C ASP A 134 14.16 -0.08 -10.53
N VAL A 135 13.02 -0.49 -11.10
CA VAL A 135 11.70 -0.13 -10.57
C VAL A 135 11.40 -0.84 -9.25
N LYS A 136 11.88 -2.07 -9.03
CA LYS A 136 11.81 -2.73 -7.71
C LYS A 136 12.66 -2.01 -6.67
N GLY A 137 13.85 -1.55 -7.04
CA GLY A 137 14.70 -0.71 -6.19
C GLY A 137 14.04 0.63 -5.83
N ALA A 138 13.18 1.14 -6.71
CA ALA A 138 12.35 2.32 -6.51
C ALA A 138 10.97 2.02 -5.85
N GLY A 139 10.83 0.88 -5.16
CA GLY A 139 9.66 0.57 -4.34
C GLY A 139 8.55 -0.23 -5.03
N LEU A 140 8.67 -0.58 -6.32
CA LEU A 140 7.70 -1.46 -6.98
C LEU A 140 7.73 -2.84 -6.33
N THR A 141 6.57 -3.28 -5.86
CA THR A 141 6.32 -4.67 -5.50
C THR A 141 5.67 -5.38 -6.67
N VAL A 142 6.18 -6.56 -7.03
CA VAL A 142 5.47 -7.48 -7.93
C VAL A 142 4.67 -8.43 -7.03
N PRO A 143 3.33 -8.35 -7.07
CA PRO A 143 2.50 -9.20 -6.22
C PRO A 143 2.82 -10.68 -6.47
N ASN A 144 2.83 -11.48 -5.40
CA ASN A 144 2.97 -12.94 -5.45
C ASN A 144 4.36 -13.49 -5.88
N GLU A 145 5.43 -12.68 -5.95
CA GLU A 145 6.78 -13.23 -6.22
C GLU A 145 7.47 -13.85 -4.99
N LYS A 146 7.30 -13.30 -3.77
CA LYS A 146 8.09 -13.72 -2.59
C LYS A 146 7.31 -13.83 -1.29
N GLU A 147 6.37 -12.91 -1.03
CA GLU A 147 5.50 -12.92 0.14
C GLU A 147 4.08 -12.51 -0.26
N ASN A 148 3.08 -13.17 0.31
CA ASN A 148 1.69 -12.96 -0.05
C ASN A 148 1.12 -11.72 0.68
N ASN A 149 1.34 -10.55 0.11
CA ASN A 149 0.77 -9.28 0.57
C ASN A 149 -0.77 -9.33 0.68
N CYS A 150 -1.43 -10.29 0.01
CA CYS A 150 -2.88 -10.47 0.15
C CYS A 150 -3.27 -10.99 1.55
N MET A 151 -2.41 -11.79 2.19
CA MET A 151 -2.69 -12.35 3.53
C MET A 151 -2.58 -11.31 4.66
N GLU A 152 -2.01 -10.13 4.39
CA GLU A 152 -2.06 -9.00 5.33
C GLU A 152 -3.51 -8.61 5.66
N CYS A 153 -4.45 -8.90 4.73
CA CYS A 153 -5.88 -8.57 4.84
C CYS A 153 -6.79 -9.81 4.79
N HIS A 154 -6.45 -10.82 3.98
CA HIS A 154 -7.24 -12.04 3.81
C HIS A 154 -6.92 -13.15 4.83
N GLY A 155 -6.09 -12.85 5.84
CA GLY A 155 -5.81 -13.72 6.97
C GLY A 155 -5.89 -12.96 8.30
N GLY A 156 -5.20 -13.48 9.32
CA GLY A 156 -5.03 -12.81 10.62
C GLY A 156 -6.35 -12.45 11.30
N ASP A 157 -6.44 -11.20 11.76
CA ASP A 157 -7.52 -10.68 12.61
C ASP A 157 -8.78 -10.25 11.83
N SER A 158 -8.91 -10.63 10.54
CA SER A 158 -10.12 -10.34 9.77
C SER A 158 -11.34 -10.97 10.46
N PRO A 159 -12.37 -10.17 10.80
CA PRO A 159 -13.61 -10.71 11.35
C PRO A 159 -14.41 -11.51 10.28
N PHE A 160 -14.04 -11.38 9.00
CA PHE A 160 -14.64 -12.12 7.90
C PHE A 160 -13.72 -13.26 7.47
N ASN A 161 -13.98 -14.46 8.00
CA ASN A 161 -13.22 -15.67 7.73
C ASN A 161 -14.17 -16.88 7.53
N GLU A 162 -13.61 -18.03 7.15
CA GLU A 162 -14.39 -19.22 6.79
C GLU A 162 -15.29 -19.76 7.92
N LYS A 163 -14.98 -19.45 9.18
CA LYS A 163 -15.81 -19.83 10.33
C LYS A 163 -17.10 -19.01 10.40
N VAL A 164 -17.10 -17.79 9.86
CA VAL A 164 -18.27 -16.91 9.79
C VAL A 164 -19.15 -17.27 8.59
N ASP A 165 -18.53 -17.51 7.43
CA ASP A 165 -19.21 -17.92 6.20
C ASP A 165 -18.19 -18.55 5.26
N ALA A 166 -18.49 -19.72 4.69
CA ALA A 166 -17.60 -20.44 3.78
C ALA A 166 -17.15 -19.59 2.57
N LYS A 167 -17.96 -18.60 2.17
CA LYS A 167 -17.61 -17.68 1.07
C LYS A 167 -16.37 -16.81 1.35
N TYR A 168 -15.96 -16.67 2.61
CA TYR A 168 -14.79 -15.91 3.00
C TYR A 168 -13.50 -16.74 2.98
N LYS A 169 -13.57 -18.04 2.67
CA LYS A 169 -12.37 -18.83 2.41
C LYS A 169 -11.55 -18.20 1.29
N PHE A 170 -10.28 -17.90 1.58
CA PHE A 170 -9.35 -17.30 0.65
C PHE A 170 -8.27 -18.29 0.26
N ASP A 171 -8.12 -18.53 -1.04
CA ASP A 171 -7.05 -19.31 -1.62
C ASP A 171 -6.39 -18.46 -2.72
N ILE A 172 -5.12 -18.12 -2.53
CA ILE A 172 -4.39 -17.26 -3.45
C ILE A 172 -4.19 -17.90 -4.82
N LYS A 173 -3.98 -19.22 -4.89
CA LYS A 173 -3.75 -19.94 -6.15
C LYS A 173 -5.01 -19.92 -7.00
N ASP A 174 -6.18 -20.14 -6.39
CA ASP A 174 -7.48 -20.02 -7.06
C ASP A 174 -7.73 -18.59 -7.56
N ARG A 175 -7.40 -17.57 -6.74
CA ARG A 175 -7.61 -16.16 -7.12
C ARG A 175 -6.72 -15.70 -8.26
N LEU A 176 -5.45 -16.13 -8.28
CA LEU A 176 -4.51 -15.78 -9.35
C LEU A 176 -4.87 -16.43 -10.68
N LYS A 177 -5.31 -17.69 -10.66
CA LYS A 177 -5.78 -18.39 -11.87
C LYS A 177 -6.86 -17.58 -12.59
N LYS A 178 -7.89 -17.14 -11.85
CA LYS A 178 -8.98 -16.31 -12.39
C LYS A 178 -8.51 -14.96 -12.94
N THR A 179 -7.47 -14.37 -12.35
CA THR A 179 -6.96 -13.05 -12.76
C THR A 179 -6.14 -13.13 -14.05
N HIS A 180 -5.26 -14.14 -14.17
CA HIS A 180 -4.40 -14.33 -15.36
C HIS A 180 -5.15 -14.91 -16.56
N GLU A 181 -6.32 -15.52 -16.37
CA GLU A 181 -7.26 -15.84 -17.46
C GLU A 181 -7.82 -14.58 -18.13
N HIS A 182 -8.00 -13.48 -17.37
CA HIS A 182 -8.55 -12.22 -17.89
C HIS A 182 -7.49 -11.22 -18.35
N PHE A 183 -6.32 -11.21 -17.70
CA PHE A 183 -5.19 -10.36 -18.07
C PHE A 183 -3.94 -11.24 -18.21
N PRO A 184 -3.67 -11.80 -19.40
CA PRO A 184 -2.49 -12.60 -19.62
C PRO A 184 -1.25 -11.74 -19.37
N LEU A 185 -0.36 -12.25 -18.52
CA LEU A 185 0.88 -11.58 -18.21
C LEU A 185 1.82 -11.65 -19.39
N LYS A 186 2.66 -10.62 -19.51
CA LYS A 186 3.75 -10.61 -20.49
C LYS A 186 5.04 -11.25 -19.96
N TYR A 187 5.06 -11.65 -18.68
CA TYR A 187 6.24 -12.16 -17.97
C TYR A 187 5.81 -13.23 -16.96
N GLU A 188 6.65 -14.25 -16.76
CA GLU A 188 6.46 -15.28 -15.72
C GLU A 188 6.97 -14.78 -14.35
N HIS A 189 6.45 -15.36 -13.26
CA HIS A 189 6.81 -15.01 -11.87
C HIS A 189 7.90 -15.94 -11.35
#